data_AF-A0A834C361-F1
#
_entry.id   AF-A0A834C361-F1
#
_cell.length_a   1.000
_cell.length_b   1.000
_cell.length_c   1.000
_cell.angle_alpha   90.00
_cell.angle_beta   90.00
_cell.angle_gamma   90.00
#
_symmetry.space_group_name_H-M   'P 1'
#
loop_
_entity.id
_entity.type
_entity.pdbx_description
1 polymer ?
#
loop_
_entity_poly.entity_id
_entity_poly.type
_entity_poly.pdbx_seq_one_letter_code
_entity_poly.pdbx_strand_id
1 'polypeptide(L)'
;MSAFRLISALQAGFLRTSRGPHLLQPVSACAVQWRPQSSEAVPAARLPCRVKLSAGKRYAWCACGYSKKQPFCDGAHLKQAPSISPLRFTPDKDRTVFLCACKQTKNAPYCDSSHLKVIYRDVVKAVKGLFK
;
A
#
# COMPACT_ATOMS: atom_id res chain seq x y z
N MET A 1 -46.70 61.16 15.11
CA MET A 1 -47.18 61.86 13.89
C MET A 1 -45.98 61.89 12.97
N SER A 2 -45.83 61.23 11.82
CA SER A 2 -46.75 60.77 10.77
C SER A 2 -45.99 59.63 10.04
N ALA A 3 -46.48 58.39 10.04
CA ALA A 3 -47.34 57.76 9.02
C ALA A 3 -46.60 57.21 7.79
N PHE A 4 -46.66 55.88 7.69
CA PHE A 4 -46.53 55.02 6.50
C PHE A 4 -46.98 55.68 5.19
N ARG A 5 -46.35 55.30 4.06
CA ARG A 5 -47.03 54.64 2.90
C ARG A 5 -46.02 53.95 1.96
N LEU A 6 -46.28 52.67 1.72
CA LEU A 6 -45.91 51.88 0.54
C LEU A 6 -46.50 52.51 -0.74
N ILE A 7 -45.90 52.27 -1.91
CA ILE A 7 -46.55 51.68 -3.11
C ILE A 7 -45.52 51.37 -4.22
N SER A 8 -45.79 50.24 -4.86
CA SER A 8 -45.25 49.50 -6.00
C SER A 8 -44.98 50.22 -7.33
N ALA A 9 -44.09 49.65 -8.14
CA ALA A 9 -44.16 49.59 -9.61
C ALA A 9 -43.28 48.39 -10.07
N LEU A 10 -43.84 47.26 -10.48
CA LEU A 10 -44.40 46.89 -11.80
C LEU A 10 -43.48 45.89 -12.51
N GLN A 11 -44.09 44.75 -12.84
CA GLN A 11 -43.51 43.58 -13.48
C GLN A 11 -43.14 43.87 -14.94
N ALA A 12 -42.06 43.25 -15.42
CA ALA A 12 -41.95 42.82 -16.80
C ALA A 12 -41.34 41.42 -16.81
N GLY A 13 -42.19 40.42 -17.01
CA GLY A 13 -41.79 39.04 -17.19
C GLY A 13 -40.96 38.87 -18.45
N PHE A 14 -39.86 38.14 -18.35
CA PHE A 14 -39.19 37.58 -19.50
C PHE A 14 -39.58 36.11 -19.61
N LEU A 15 -40.33 35.81 -20.66
CA LEU A 15 -40.81 34.48 -21.01
C LEU A 15 -39.63 33.54 -21.26
N ARG A 16 -39.77 32.33 -20.73
CA ARG A 16 -38.94 31.16 -21.04
C ARG A 16 -38.86 30.96 -22.55
N THR A 17 -37.65 30.80 -23.07
CA THR A 17 -37.44 29.87 -24.18
C THR A 17 -36.32 28.89 -23.78
N SER A 18 -36.73 27.64 -23.65
CA SER A 18 -35.88 26.47 -23.50
C SER A 18 -35.06 26.25 -24.76
N ARG A 19 -33.74 26.24 -24.65
CA ARG A 19 -32.81 25.50 -25.52
C ARG A 19 -31.50 25.34 -24.75
N GLY A 20 -31.34 24.18 -24.12
CA GLY A 20 -30.07 23.82 -23.50
C GLY A 20 -29.00 23.55 -24.57
N PRO A 21 -27.74 23.91 -24.31
CA PRO A 21 -26.64 23.09 -24.73
C PRO A 21 -26.41 22.06 -23.63
N HIS A 22 -26.67 20.79 -23.94
CA HIS A 22 -26.07 19.69 -23.20
C HIS A 22 -24.56 19.82 -23.40
N LEU A 23 -23.91 20.58 -22.51
CA LEU A 23 -22.46 20.65 -22.42
C LEU A 23 -21.99 19.22 -22.23
N LEU A 24 -21.44 18.65 -23.29
CA LEU A 24 -20.67 17.42 -23.27
C LEU A 24 -19.65 17.60 -22.15
N GLN A 25 -19.91 16.94 -21.02
CA GLN A 25 -18.90 16.79 -19.99
C GLN A 25 -17.72 16.10 -20.67
N PRO A 26 -16.49 16.64 -20.55
CA PRO A 26 -15.33 15.98 -21.12
C PRO A 26 -15.25 14.59 -20.53
N VAL A 27 -15.48 13.59 -21.38
CA VAL A 27 -15.00 12.24 -21.14
C VAL A 27 -13.49 12.32 -20.94
N SER A 28 -12.99 11.55 -19.98
CA SER A 28 -11.56 11.28 -19.79
C SER A 28 -10.77 12.39 -19.09
N ALA A 29 -10.94 12.45 -17.78
CA ALA A 29 -9.77 12.28 -16.94
C ALA A 29 -10.01 11.02 -16.11
N CYS A 30 -9.51 9.88 -16.57
CA CYS A 30 -9.25 8.78 -15.66
C CYS A 30 -8.37 9.36 -14.55
N ALA A 31 -8.98 9.69 -13.42
CA ALA A 31 -8.28 10.02 -12.20
C ALA A 31 -7.61 8.72 -11.73
N VAL A 32 -6.51 8.36 -12.38
CA VAL A 32 -5.56 7.40 -11.84
C VAL A 32 -5.01 8.09 -10.61
N GLN A 33 -5.64 7.84 -9.46
CA GLN A 33 -5.09 8.17 -8.16
C GLN A 33 -3.74 7.46 -8.06
N TRP A 34 -2.69 8.21 -8.39
CA TRP A 34 -1.31 7.80 -8.23
C TRP A 34 -1.05 7.67 -6.73
N ARG A 35 -1.26 6.47 -6.19
CA ARG A 35 -0.76 6.12 -4.87
C ARG A 35 0.76 6.11 -4.94
N PRO A 36 1.48 6.70 -3.96
CA PRO A 36 2.93 6.60 -3.90
C PRO A 36 3.30 5.12 -3.86
N GLN A 37 3.97 4.63 -4.90
CA GLN A 37 4.45 3.26 -4.96
C GLN A 37 5.67 3.15 -4.04
N SER A 38 5.64 2.22 -3.09
CA SER A 38 6.78 2.04 -2.18
C SER A 38 7.97 1.45 -2.94
N SER A 39 9.12 2.11 -2.84
CA SER A 39 10.41 1.63 -3.37
C SER A 39 11.15 0.75 -2.36
N GLU A 40 10.69 0.69 -1.11
CA GLU A 40 11.36 0.03 -0.01
C GLU A 40 10.59 -1.20 0.51
N ALA A 41 11.31 -2.24 0.88
CA ALA A 41 10.73 -3.43 1.47
C ALA A 41 10.34 -3.18 2.94
N VAL A 42 9.13 -3.58 3.32
CA VAL A 42 8.65 -3.45 4.71
C VAL A 42 8.87 -4.74 5.50
N PRO A 43 9.24 -4.65 6.80
CA PRO A 43 9.28 -5.84 7.65
C PRO A 43 7.88 -6.43 7.86
N ALA A 44 7.63 -7.63 7.35
CA ALA A 44 6.36 -8.34 7.51
C ALA A 44 6.22 -8.97 8.89
N ALA A 45 7.33 -9.46 9.46
CA ALA A 45 7.41 -9.93 10.83
C ALA A 45 8.81 -9.66 11.41
N ARG A 46 8.93 -9.77 12.74
CA ARG A 46 10.17 -9.50 13.49
C ARG A 46 11.00 -10.75 13.75
N LEU A 47 10.42 -11.92 13.58
CA LEU A 47 11.07 -13.22 13.69
C LEU A 47 11.02 -13.96 12.36
N PRO A 48 11.98 -14.86 12.07
CA PRO A 48 11.95 -15.65 10.85
C PRO A 48 10.84 -16.70 10.85
N CYS A 49 10.42 -17.11 9.65
CA CYS A 49 9.43 -18.17 9.46
C CYS A 49 10.14 -19.52 9.33
N ARG A 50 9.84 -20.47 10.21
CA ARG A 50 10.28 -21.87 10.07
C ARG A 50 9.45 -22.55 8.98
N VAL A 51 10.09 -23.10 7.95
CA VAL A 51 9.41 -23.73 6.81
C VAL A 51 10.08 -25.04 6.43
N LYS A 52 9.28 -26.07 6.16
CA LYS A 52 9.71 -27.30 5.50
C LYS A 52 9.74 -27.08 3.99
N LEU A 53 10.92 -27.19 3.40
CA LEU A 53 11.13 -27.08 1.96
C LEU A 53 11.33 -28.47 1.35
N SER A 54 10.78 -28.67 0.16
CA SER A 54 10.95 -29.89 -0.64
C SER A 54 11.92 -29.67 -1.78
N ALA A 55 12.77 -30.65 -2.04
CA ALA A 55 13.71 -30.70 -3.15
C ALA A 55 13.00 -30.57 -4.49
N GLY A 56 13.58 -29.82 -5.43
CA GLY A 56 13.04 -29.63 -6.78
C GLY A 56 11.76 -28.76 -6.85
N LYS A 57 11.10 -28.47 -5.72
CA LYS A 57 9.91 -27.62 -5.69
C LYS A 57 10.29 -26.15 -5.82
N ARG A 58 9.63 -25.45 -6.74
CA ARG A 58 9.85 -24.00 -6.95
C ARG A 58 9.09 -23.20 -5.91
N TYR A 59 9.79 -22.29 -5.24
CA TYR A 59 9.21 -21.34 -4.30
C TYR A 59 9.45 -19.91 -4.76
N ALA A 60 8.56 -19.01 -4.35
CA ALA A 60 8.70 -17.57 -4.54
C ALA A 60 8.67 -16.88 -3.17
N TRP A 61 9.82 -16.45 -2.68
CA TRP A 61 9.94 -15.72 -1.43
C TRP A 61 9.47 -14.27 -1.60
N CYS A 62 8.65 -13.79 -0.67
CA CYS A 62 8.19 -12.41 -0.68
C CYS A 62 9.35 -11.47 -0.30
N ALA A 63 9.79 -10.63 -1.23
CA ALA A 63 10.82 -9.62 -0.97
C ALA A 63 10.25 -8.28 -0.47
N CYS A 64 9.03 -7.92 -0.85
CA CYS A 64 8.45 -6.60 -0.54
C CYS A 64 7.86 -6.45 0.87
N GLY A 65 7.49 -7.56 1.52
CA GLY A 65 6.86 -7.56 2.85
C GLY A 65 5.33 -7.49 2.88
N TYR A 66 4.68 -7.14 1.78
CA TYR A 66 3.22 -6.95 1.74
C TYR A 66 2.38 -8.22 1.56
N SER A 67 3.01 -9.37 1.39
CA SER A 67 2.27 -10.61 1.20
C SER A 67 1.51 -11.02 2.46
N LYS A 68 0.27 -11.49 2.28
CA LYS A 68 -0.54 -12.11 3.34
C LYS A 68 -0.18 -13.59 3.56
N LYS A 69 0.58 -14.21 2.65
CA LYS A 69 1.01 -15.62 2.69
C LYS A 69 2.50 -15.75 3.03
N GLN A 70 2.99 -14.93 3.97
CA GLN A 70 4.40 -14.97 4.39
C GLN A 70 4.83 -16.41 4.78
N PRO A 71 6.08 -16.81 4.47
CA PRO A 71 7.15 -16.01 3.87
C PRO A 71 7.10 -15.95 2.32
N PHE A 72 6.06 -16.51 1.70
CA PHE A 72 5.96 -16.63 0.24
C PHE A 72 5.18 -15.47 -0.38
N CYS A 73 5.35 -15.28 -1.69
CA CYS A 73 4.68 -14.25 -2.46
C CYS A 73 3.25 -14.68 -2.85
N ASP A 74 2.30 -13.76 -2.74
CA ASP A 74 0.89 -13.89 -3.15
C ASP A 74 0.49 -12.88 -4.23
N GLY A 75 1.45 -12.12 -4.78
CA GLY A 75 1.21 -11.10 -5.80
C GLY A 75 0.94 -9.69 -5.25
N ALA A 76 0.87 -9.48 -3.94
CA ALA A 76 0.62 -8.15 -3.35
C ALA A 76 1.65 -7.08 -3.77
N HIS A 77 2.88 -7.50 -4.15
CA HIS A 77 3.93 -6.60 -4.64
C HIS A 77 3.49 -5.79 -5.86
N LEU A 78 2.68 -6.33 -6.77
CA LEU A 78 2.23 -5.62 -7.98
C LEU A 78 1.48 -4.32 -7.67
N LYS A 79 0.77 -4.27 -6.53
CA LYS A 79 0.01 -3.08 -6.11
C LYS A 79 0.75 -2.24 -5.08
N GLN A 80 1.47 -2.87 -4.15
CA GLN A 80 2.07 -2.18 -3.00
C GLN A 80 3.53 -1.75 -3.23
N ALA A 81 4.29 -2.53 -4.01
CA ALA A 81 5.71 -2.35 -4.25
C ALA A 81 6.10 -2.88 -5.65
N PRO A 82 5.62 -2.24 -6.73
CA PRO A 82 5.78 -2.75 -8.10
C PRO A 82 7.24 -2.83 -8.54
N SER A 83 8.13 -2.03 -7.95
CA SER A 83 9.57 -2.07 -8.18
C SER A 83 10.28 -3.25 -7.52
N ILE A 84 9.60 -4.03 -6.66
CA ILE A 84 10.20 -5.13 -5.90
C ILE A 84 9.62 -6.47 -6.36
N SER A 85 10.46 -7.27 -7.03
CA SER A 85 10.09 -8.62 -7.48
C SER A 85 10.37 -9.69 -6.41
N PRO A 86 9.54 -10.75 -6.31
CA PRO A 86 9.80 -11.87 -5.42
C PRO A 86 11.01 -12.70 -5.88
N LEU A 87 11.78 -13.21 -4.93
CA LEU A 87 12.92 -14.08 -5.22
C LEU A 87 12.45 -15.51 -5.46
N ARG A 88 12.66 -16.03 -6.67
CA ARG A 88 12.35 -17.42 -7.03
C ARG A 88 13.55 -18.30 -6.73
N PHE A 89 13.33 -19.44 -6.07
CA PHE A 89 14.40 -20.40 -5.77
C PHE A 89 13.85 -21.83 -5.72
N THR A 90 14.75 -22.79 -5.89
CA THR A 90 14.46 -24.23 -5.87
C THR A 90 15.47 -24.90 -4.94
N PRO A 91 15.03 -25.52 -3.83
CA PRO A 91 15.91 -26.25 -2.93
C PRO A 91 16.42 -27.55 -3.58
N ASP A 92 17.67 -27.92 -3.34
CA ASP A 92 18.23 -29.19 -3.82
C ASP A 92 17.87 -30.39 -2.94
N LYS A 93 17.53 -30.14 -1.66
CA LYS A 93 17.24 -31.16 -0.65
C LYS A 93 16.03 -30.79 0.18
N ASP A 94 15.34 -31.81 0.68
CA ASP A 94 14.31 -31.66 1.70
C ASP A 94 14.94 -31.17 3.00
N ARG A 95 14.53 -30.00 3.48
CA ARG A 95 15.06 -29.43 4.73
C ARG A 95 14.10 -28.47 5.40
N THR A 96 14.19 -28.40 6.72
CA THR A 96 13.54 -27.34 7.49
C THR A 96 14.50 -26.18 7.65
N VAL A 97 14.09 -24.98 7.23
CA VAL A 97 14.91 -23.77 7.28
C VAL A 97 14.14 -22.61 7.90
N PHE A 98 14.87 -21.54 8.20
CA PHE A 98 14.30 -20.26 8.60
C PHE A 98 14.39 -19.26 7.46
N LEU A 99 13.24 -18.90 6.88
CA LEU A 99 13.14 -17.87 5.85
C LEU A 99 12.94 -16.49 6.48
N CYS A 100 13.51 -15.48 5.84
CA CYS A 100 13.44 -14.11 6.34
C CYS A 100 12.04 -13.52 6.19
N ALA A 101 11.50 -12.99 7.28
CA ALA A 101 10.22 -12.28 7.29
C ALA A 101 10.37 -10.75 7.47
N CYS A 102 11.51 -10.27 7.98
CA CYS A 102 11.76 -8.84 8.17
C CYS A 102 12.22 -8.11 6.89
N LYS A 103 12.60 -8.86 5.85
CA LYS A 103 13.05 -8.36 4.53
C LYS A 103 14.36 -7.55 4.55
N GLN A 104 15.09 -7.58 5.67
CA GLN A 104 16.39 -6.93 5.84
C GLN A 104 17.58 -7.90 5.74
N THR A 105 17.36 -9.15 5.32
CA THR A 105 18.43 -10.15 5.19
C THR A 105 19.35 -9.79 4.04
N LYS A 106 20.66 -9.99 4.21
CA LYS A 106 21.65 -9.95 3.14
C LYS A 106 21.84 -11.31 2.46
N ASN A 107 21.29 -12.37 3.06
CA ASN A 107 21.37 -13.75 2.58
C ASN A 107 19.99 -14.26 2.14
N ALA A 108 19.29 -13.49 1.31
CA ALA A 108 17.95 -13.84 0.84
C ALA A 108 17.96 -15.21 0.12
N PRO A 109 16.97 -16.09 0.35
CA PRO A 109 15.74 -15.90 1.13
C PRO A 109 15.86 -16.25 2.63
N TYR A 110 17.04 -16.63 3.10
CA TYR A 110 17.27 -17.17 4.44
C TYR A 110 17.44 -16.07 5.49
N CYS A 111 17.17 -16.42 6.74
CA CYS A 111 17.45 -15.53 7.87
C CYS A 111 18.95 -15.51 8.19
N ASP A 112 19.50 -14.30 8.36
CA ASP A 112 20.89 -14.01 8.72
C ASP A 112 20.99 -13.23 10.04
N SER A 113 19.95 -13.29 10.87
CA SER A 113 19.81 -12.51 12.11
C SER A 113 19.68 -10.98 11.94
N SER A 114 19.60 -10.45 10.72
CA SER A 114 19.38 -9.00 10.50
C SER A 114 18.06 -8.47 11.10
N HIS A 115 17.11 -9.35 11.40
CA HIS A 115 15.85 -9.01 12.07
C HIS A 115 16.05 -8.45 13.49
N LEU A 116 17.16 -8.76 14.17
CA LEU A 116 17.48 -8.19 15.49
C LEU A 116 17.62 -6.67 15.43
N LYS A 117 18.16 -6.12 14.33
CA LYS A 117 18.26 -4.67 14.13
C LYS A 117 16.88 -4.02 13.98
N VAL A 118 15.93 -4.73 13.37
CA VAL A 118 14.54 -4.27 13.24
C VAL A 118 13.87 -4.24 14.62
N ILE A 119 14.02 -5.30 15.40
CA ILE A 119 13.50 -5.36 16.78
C ILE A 119 14.10 -4.23 17.62
N TYR A 120 15.42 -4.05 17.58
CA TYR A 120 16.08 -2.99 18.33
C TYR A 120 15.55 -1.59 17.96
N ARG A 121 15.36 -1.32 16.66
CA ARG A 121 14.77 -0.05 16.20
C ARG A 121 13.35 0.15 16.73
N ASP A 122 12.53 -0.89 16.71
CA ASP A 122 11.15 -0.85 17.23
C ASP A 122 11.13 -0.57 18.73
N VAL A 123 12.01 -1.21 19.51
CA VAL A 123 12.17 -0.98 20.96
C VAL A 123 12.63 0.45 21.24
N VAL A 124 13.68 0.93 20.57
CA VAL A 124 14.19 2.30 20.76
C VAL A 124 13.10 3.32 20.43
N LYS A 125 12.30 3.08 19.39
CA LYS A 125 11.17 3.96 19.04
C LYS A 125 10.10 3.98 20.13
N ALA A 126 9.75 2.82 20.68
CA ALA A 126 8.77 2.71 21.77
C ALA A 126 9.26 3.45 23.03
N VAL A 127 10.51 3.24 23.44
CA VAL A 127 11.09 3.91 24.61
C VAL A 127 11.14 5.42 24.41
N LYS A 128 11.60 5.91 23.25
CA LYS A 128 11.59 7.35 22.94
C LYS A 128 10.19 7.95 22.96
N GLY A 129 9.18 7.18 22.55
CA GLY A 129 7.78 7.60 22.61
C GLY A 129 7.21 7.71 24.02
N LEU A 130 7.77 6.98 25.00
CA LEU A 130 7.35 7.04 26.39
C LEU A 130 7.86 8.30 27.12
N PHE A 131 9.00 8.84 26.69
CA PHE A 131 9.62 10.03 27.28
C PHE A 131 9.29 11.34 26.52
N LYS A 132 8.31 11.29 25.61
CA LYS A 132 7.82 12.45 24.87
C LYS A 132 6.46 12.88 25.41
#